data_AF-A0A3N0Y0U6-F1
#
_entry.id   AF-A0A3N0Y0U6-F1
#
_cell.length_a   1.000
_cell.length_b   1.000
_cell.length_c   1.000
_cell.angle_alpha   90.00
_cell.angle_beta   90.00
_cell.angle_gamma   90.00
#
_symmetry.space_group_name_H-M   'P 1'
#
loop_
_entity.id
_entity.type
_entity.pdbx_description
1 polymer ?
#
loop_
_entity_poly.entity_id
_entity_poly.type
_entity_poly.pdbx_seq_one_letter_code
_entity_poly.pdbx_strand_id
1 'polypeptide(L)'
;MKDALTELGLNIVEMTDESATLDGGDVLFTGREFFVGLSKRTNQRGAEILADTFKDYAVSMVPVQGCLHLKSFCSMAGPDLIAIGSSEAAQKALKVFEKLKDHMLIPVSNQEKVKVDGALTCCSVLFSKNNNI
;
A
#
# COMPACT_ATOMS: atom_id res chain seq x y z
N MET A 1 1.21 19.31 -2.25
CA MET A 1 0.83 18.20 -1.35
C MET A 1 1.27 18.49 0.08
N LYS A 2 2.56 18.70 0.36
CA LYS A 2 3.07 19.06 1.71
C LYS A 2 2.30 20.20 2.37
N ASP A 3 2.09 21.31 1.68
CA ASP A 3 1.38 22.47 2.23
C ASP A 3 -0.06 22.13 2.62
N ALA A 4 -0.80 21.46 1.73
CA ALA A 4 -2.15 20.99 2.01
C ALA A 4 -2.22 20.03 3.22
N LEU A 5 -1.22 19.14 3.41
CA LEU A 5 -1.16 18.27 4.59
C LEU A 5 -0.83 19.06 5.87
N THR A 6 -0.06 20.13 5.75
CA THR A 6 0.29 21.03 6.85
C THR A 6 -0.94 21.80 7.31
N GLU A 7 -1.73 22.31 6.37
CA GLU A 7 -2.99 23.03 6.63
C GLU A 7 -4.03 22.14 7.33
N LEU A 8 -4.01 20.83 7.08
CA LEU A 8 -4.84 19.85 7.78
C LEU A 8 -4.33 19.50 9.18
N GLY A 9 -3.20 20.07 9.63
CA GLY A 9 -2.63 19.86 10.96
C GLY A 9 -2.03 18.46 11.16
N LEU A 10 -1.64 17.79 10.08
CA LEU A 10 -1.05 16.45 10.16
C LEU A 10 0.45 16.52 10.47
N ASN A 11 0.96 15.47 11.13
CA ASN A 11 2.40 15.32 11.31
C ASN A 11 3.04 14.91 9.99
N ILE A 12 4.02 15.68 9.51
CA ILE A 12 4.67 15.43 8.23
C ILE A 12 6.06 14.86 8.46
N VAL A 13 6.30 13.70 7.86
CA VAL A 13 7.63 13.12 7.68
C VAL A 13 7.94 13.17 6.20
N GLU A 14 9.08 13.77 5.84
CA GLU A 14 9.53 13.90 4.47
C GLU A 14 10.64 12.89 4.19
N MET A 15 10.53 12.15 3.09
CA MET A 15 11.57 11.24 2.64
C MET A 15 12.68 12.05 1.97
N THR A 16 13.70 12.42 2.73
CA THR A 16 14.82 13.27 2.27
C THR A 16 16.03 12.47 1.76
N ASP A 17 16.05 11.16 1.96
CA ASP A 17 17.11 10.28 1.48
C ASP A 17 17.02 10.14 -0.05
N GLU A 18 18.01 10.67 -0.78
CA GLU A 18 18.03 10.67 -2.25
C GLU A 18 18.10 9.27 -2.86
N SER A 19 18.55 8.28 -2.08
CA SER A 19 18.58 6.88 -2.52
C SER A 19 17.23 6.18 -2.37
N ALA A 20 16.27 6.80 -1.67
CA ALA A 20 14.97 6.23 -1.37
C ALA A 20 13.93 6.69 -2.39
N THR A 21 13.14 5.74 -2.90
CA THR A 21 11.99 6.05 -3.75
C THR A 21 10.78 5.25 -3.30
N LEU A 22 9.60 5.88 -3.28
CA LEU A 22 8.34 5.25 -2.92
C LEU A 22 7.17 5.97 -3.57
N ASP A 23 6.38 5.23 -4.36
CA ASP A 23 5.10 5.70 -4.91
C ASP A 23 3.96 5.19 -4.00
N GLY A 24 3.02 6.07 -3.65
CA GLY A 24 1.85 5.69 -2.83
C GLY A 24 0.95 4.63 -3.46
N GLY A 25 1.10 4.35 -4.77
CA GLY A 25 0.46 3.23 -5.45
C GLY A 25 1.00 1.86 -5.01
N ASP A 26 2.25 1.79 -4.54
CA ASP A 26 2.88 0.57 -4.05
C ASP A 26 2.54 0.27 -2.60
N VAL A 27 1.84 1.16 -1.90
CA VAL A 27 1.49 0.98 -0.49
C VAL A 27 0.03 0.56 -0.35
N LEU A 28 -0.17 -0.59 0.30
CA LEU A 28 -1.47 -1.10 0.73
C LEU A 28 -1.50 -1.19 2.25
N PHE A 29 -2.34 -0.39 2.90
CA PHE A 29 -2.59 -0.49 4.34
C PHE A 29 -3.87 -1.29 4.58
N THR A 30 -3.80 -2.32 5.43
CA THR A 30 -4.92 -3.22 5.67
C THR A 30 -5.79 -2.84 6.87
N GLY A 31 -5.39 -1.82 7.64
CA GLY A 31 -5.92 -1.56 8.97
C GLY A 31 -5.07 -2.16 10.09
N ARG A 32 -4.18 -3.11 9.77
CA ARG A 32 -3.32 -3.82 10.73
C ARG A 32 -1.84 -3.80 10.38
N GLU A 33 -1.52 -3.72 9.09
CA GLU A 33 -0.16 -3.76 8.59
C GLU A 33 -0.08 -3.12 7.21
N PHE A 34 1.15 -2.87 6.75
CA PHE A 34 1.43 -2.37 5.43
C PHE A 34 2.04 -3.46 4.55
N PHE A 35 1.58 -3.50 3.31
CA PHE A 35 2.31 -4.13 2.21
C PHE A 35 2.90 -3.06 1.31
N VAL A 36 4.20 -3.18 1.04
CA VAL A 36 4.93 -2.26 0.17
C VAL A 36 5.45 -3.02 -1.05
N GLY A 37 4.98 -2.61 -2.22
CA GLY A 37 5.42 -3.14 -3.51
C GLY A 37 6.85 -2.71 -3.81
N LEU A 38 7.76 -3.65 -4.04
CA LEU A 38 9.07 -3.38 -4.61
C LEU A 38 8.94 -3.37 -6.13
N SER A 39 8.92 -2.18 -6.71
CA SER A 39 8.63 -1.93 -8.12
C SER A 39 9.77 -1.14 -8.78
N LYS A 40 9.57 -0.68 -10.02
CA LYS A 40 10.52 0.27 -10.65
C LYS A 40 10.47 1.68 -10.03
N ARG A 41 9.45 1.96 -9.21
CA ARG A 41 9.19 3.27 -8.58
C ARG A 41 9.46 3.25 -7.08
N THR A 42 9.24 2.12 -6.43
CA THR A 42 9.43 1.95 -4.99
C THR A 42 10.54 0.96 -4.72
N ASN A 43 11.54 1.37 -3.95
CA ASN A 43 12.68 0.55 -3.60
C ASN A 43 12.71 0.15 -2.12
N GLN A 44 13.67 -0.72 -1.78
CA GLN A 44 13.87 -1.24 -0.43
C GLN A 44 14.03 -0.10 0.60
N ARG A 45 14.82 0.92 0.27
CA ARG A 45 15.08 2.04 1.16
C ARG A 45 13.82 2.87 1.45
N GLY A 46 12.99 3.09 0.43
CA GLY A 46 11.69 3.76 0.60
C GLY A 46 10.75 2.97 1.51
N ALA A 47 10.72 1.64 1.39
CA ALA A 47 9.93 0.78 2.26
C ALA A 47 10.40 0.81 3.73
N GLU A 48 11.72 0.85 3.95
CA GLU A 48 12.31 0.98 5.30
C GLU A 48 11.94 2.31 5.96
N ILE A 49 12.02 3.42 5.22
CA ILE A 49 11.63 4.74 5.73
C ILE A 49 10.14 4.75 6.11
N LEU A 50 9.28 4.07 5.34
CA LEU A 50 7.87 3.90 5.69
C LEU A 50 7.71 3.12 7.00
N ALA A 51 8.45 2.03 7.18
CA ALA A 51 8.45 1.25 8.43
C ALA A 51 8.92 2.08 9.63
N ASP A 52 9.99 2.86 9.48
CA ASP A 52 10.49 3.76 10.52
C ASP A 52 9.50 4.88 10.86
N THR A 53 8.70 5.31 9.89
CA THR A 53 7.65 6.33 10.07
C THR A 53 6.44 5.76 10.81
N PHE A 54 6.06 4.51 10.54
CA PHE A 54 4.86 3.85 11.10
C PHE A 54 5.23 2.66 11.99
N LYS A 55 5.98 2.91 13.06
CA LYS A 55 6.57 1.87 13.92
C LYS A 55 5.55 0.93 14.61
N ASP A 56 4.30 1.37 14.73
CA ASP A 56 3.22 0.59 15.36
C ASP A 56 2.65 -0.50 14.43
N TYR A 57 3.00 -0.47 13.15
CA TYR A 57 2.47 -1.38 12.13
C TYR A 57 3.59 -2.19 11.48
N ALA A 58 3.36 -3.48 11.30
CA ALA A 58 4.27 -4.31 10.54
C ALA A 58 4.32 -3.86 9.07
N VAL A 59 5.48 -4.01 8.43
CA VAL A 59 5.68 -3.71 7.00
C VAL A 59 6.25 -4.94 6.31
N SER A 60 5.53 -5.44 5.31
CA SER A 60 5.93 -6.57 4.49
C SER A 60 6.15 -6.13 3.04
N MET A 61 7.25 -6.57 2.44
CA MET A 61 7.60 -6.18 1.07
C MET A 61 7.17 -7.24 0.07
N VAL A 62 6.58 -6.80 -1.04
CA VAL A 62 6.01 -7.67 -2.09
C VAL A 62 6.66 -7.34 -3.43
N PRO A 63 7.31 -8.29 -4.12
CA PRO A 63 7.85 -8.04 -5.45
C PRO A 63 6.74 -7.68 -6.45
N VAL A 64 6.90 -6.56 -7.16
CA VAL A 64 5.96 -6.08 -8.18
C VAL A 64 6.63 -6.14 -9.55
N GLN A 65 6.09 -6.96 -10.45
CA GLN A 65 6.60 -7.13 -11.82
C GLN A 65 5.45 -7.08 -12.82
N GLY A 66 5.71 -6.62 -14.04
CA GLY A 66 4.75 -6.64 -15.15
C GLY A 66 3.57 -5.66 -15.03
N CYS A 67 3.59 -4.75 -14.06
CA CYS A 67 2.58 -3.72 -13.85
C CYS A 67 3.21 -2.47 -13.19
N LEU A 68 2.42 -1.39 -13.04
CA LEU A 68 2.93 -0.12 -12.54
C LEU A 68 3.18 -0.14 -11.02
N HIS A 69 2.18 -0.57 -10.24
CA HIS A 69 2.24 -0.57 -8.78
C HIS A 69 1.59 -1.81 -8.16
N LEU A 70 1.84 -2.07 -6.88
CA LEU A 70 1.14 -3.10 -6.08
C LEU A 70 -0.38 -2.97 -6.19
N LYS A 71 -0.91 -1.74 -6.07
CA LYS A 71 -2.35 -1.51 -6.17
C LYS A 71 -2.91 -1.68 -7.57
N SER A 72 -2.09 -1.69 -8.63
CA SER A 72 -2.53 -2.11 -9.98
C SER A 72 -3.00 -3.56 -10.04
N PHE A 73 -2.71 -4.31 -8.98
CA PHE A 73 -3.06 -5.67 -8.62
C PHE A 73 -4.18 -6.04 -7.67
N CYS A 74 -4.29 -5.22 -6.62
CA CYS A 74 -5.01 -5.55 -5.41
C CYS A 74 -5.44 -4.28 -4.68
N SER A 75 -6.44 -4.39 -3.81
CA SER A 75 -6.85 -3.30 -2.92
C SER A 75 -7.69 -3.83 -1.76
N MET A 76 -7.84 -3.05 -0.70
CA MET A 76 -8.84 -3.36 0.34
C MET A 76 -10.24 -3.17 -0.24
N ALA A 77 -11.06 -4.21 -0.15
CA ALA A 77 -12.49 -4.17 -0.52
C ALA A 77 -13.41 -4.12 0.71
N GLY A 78 -12.84 -4.14 1.91
CA GLY A 78 -13.53 -4.01 3.19
C GLY A 78 -12.60 -4.36 4.35
N PRO A 79 -13.07 -4.26 5.61
CA PRO A 79 -12.35 -4.82 6.74
C PRO A 79 -12.04 -6.30 6.48
N ASP A 80 -10.79 -6.68 6.71
CA ASP A 80 -10.30 -8.06 6.55
C ASP A 80 -10.40 -8.62 5.14
N LEU A 81 -10.65 -7.77 4.13
CA LEU A 81 -10.97 -8.22 2.78
C LEU A 81 -10.10 -7.54 1.73
N ILE A 82 -9.31 -8.33 1.01
CA ILE A 82 -8.47 -7.88 -0.10
C ILE A 82 -9.05 -8.40 -1.41
N ALA A 83 -9.40 -7.48 -2.31
CA ALA A 83 -9.67 -7.80 -3.70
C ALA A 83 -8.34 -7.98 -4.43
N ILE A 84 -8.18 -9.06 -5.19
CA ILE A 84 -6.97 -9.36 -5.93
C ILE A 84 -7.28 -9.86 -7.34
N GLY A 85 -6.54 -9.37 -8.32
CA GLY A 85 -6.66 -9.80 -9.70
C GLY A 85 -6.13 -11.23 -9.94
N SER A 86 -6.28 -11.70 -11.17
CA SER A 86 -5.85 -13.04 -11.59
C SER A 86 -4.60 -13.03 -12.48
N SER A 87 -3.92 -11.89 -12.63
CA SER A 87 -2.68 -11.79 -13.39
C SER A 87 -1.54 -12.58 -12.74
N GLU A 88 -0.51 -12.94 -13.51
CA GLU A 88 0.67 -13.64 -12.97
C GLU A 88 1.34 -12.86 -11.83
N ALA A 89 1.40 -11.53 -11.96
CA ALA A 89 1.90 -10.64 -10.90
C ALA A 89 1.07 -10.76 -9.62
N ALA A 90 -0.26 -10.77 -9.77
CA ALA A 90 -1.18 -10.94 -8.64
C ALA A 90 -1.01 -12.30 -7.96
N GLN A 91 -0.85 -13.37 -8.74
CA GLN A 91 -0.62 -14.72 -8.19
C GLN A 91 0.70 -14.84 -7.43
N LYS A 92 1.75 -14.12 -7.84
CA LYS A 92 3.01 -14.06 -7.09
C LYS A 92 2.85 -13.32 -5.76
N ALA A 93 2.12 -12.20 -5.76
CA ALA A 93 1.79 -11.47 -4.54
C ALA A 93 0.83 -12.25 -3.62
N LEU A 94 -0.10 -13.03 -4.19
CA LEU A 94 -1.04 -13.88 -3.47
C LEU A 94 -0.32 -14.83 -2.51
N LYS A 95 0.80 -15.43 -2.92
CA LYS A 95 1.61 -16.31 -2.05
C LYS A 95 2.19 -15.60 -0.82
N VAL A 96 2.36 -14.28 -0.88
CA VAL A 96 2.76 -13.48 0.28
C VAL A 96 1.54 -13.23 1.16
N PHE A 97 0.41 -12.86 0.55
CA PHE A 97 -0.84 -12.61 1.28
C PHE A 97 -1.43 -13.86 1.93
N GLU A 98 -1.35 -15.04 1.30
CA GLU A 98 -1.84 -16.32 1.85
C GLU A 98 -1.12 -16.77 3.11
N LYS A 99 0.10 -16.25 3.36
CA LYS A 99 0.79 -16.48 4.63
C LYS A 99 0.14 -15.74 5.79
N LEU A 100 -0.72 -14.77 5.50
CA LEU A 100 -1.48 -13.99 6.47
C LEU A 100 -2.82 -14.68 6.66
N LYS A 101 -3.06 -15.21 7.86
CA LYS A 101 -4.30 -15.96 8.15
C LYS A 101 -5.50 -15.06 8.41
N ASP A 102 -5.28 -13.75 8.49
CA ASP A 102 -6.25 -12.79 9.00
C ASP A 102 -6.98 -12.01 7.89
N HIS A 103 -6.73 -12.33 6.61
CA HIS A 103 -7.34 -11.64 5.48
C HIS A 103 -8.04 -12.62 4.54
N MET A 104 -9.30 -12.32 4.21
CA MET A 104 -10.02 -12.98 3.11
C MET A 104 -9.59 -12.39 1.78
N LEU A 105 -9.32 -13.27 0.82
CA LEU A 105 -8.91 -12.90 -0.54
C LEU A 105 -10.08 -13.17 -1.48
N ILE A 106 -10.61 -12.13 -2.12
CA ILE A 106 -11.63 -12.27 -3.17
C ILE A 106 -10.97 -12.09 -4.54
N PRO A 107 -10.93 -13.15 -5.38
CA PRO A 107 -10.47 -13.04 -6.74
C PRO A 107 -11.48 -12.21 -7.55
N VAL A 108 -10.98 -11.20 -8.26
CA VAL A 108 -11.79 -10.37 -9.16
C VAL A 108 -11.26 -10.47 -10.59
N SER A 109 -12.16 -10.39 -11.56
CA SER A 109 -11.73 -10.31 -12.96
C SER A 109 -10.95 -9.01 -13.20
N ASN A 110 -9.94 -9.05 -14.08
CA ASN A 110 -9.15 -7.86 -14.38
C ASN A 110 -10.01 -6.72 -14.96
N GLN A 111 -11.14 -7.03 -15.61
CA GLN A 111 -12.09 -6.03 -16.13
C GLN A 111 -12.80 -5.25 -15.03
N GLU A 112 -13.27 -5.94 -13.98
CA GLU A 112 -13.90 -5.29 -12.82
C GLU A 112 -12.87 -4.53 -12.02
N LYS A 113 -11.63 -5.03 -11.95
CA LYS A 113 -10.57 -4.34 -11.26
C LYS A 113 -10.16 -3.03 -11.92
N VAL A 114 -10.17 -2.90 -13.25
CA VAL A 114 -9.96 -1.58 -13.90
C VAL A 114 -11.00 -0.56 -13.43
N LYS A 115 -12.23 -0.99 -13.16
CA LYS A 115 -13.29 -0.13 -12.61
C LYS A 115 -13.03 0.22 -11.14
N VAL A 116 -12.44 -0.69 -10.36
CA VAL A 116 -12.09 -0.49 -8.95
C VAL A 116 -10.79 0.31 -8.78
N ASP A 117 -9.79 0.11 -9.65
CA ASP A 117 -8.54 0.90 -9.69
C ASP A 117 -8.87 2.38 -9.92
N GLY A 118 -9.77 2.69 -10.86
CA GLY A 118 -10.25 4.05 -11.10
C GLY A 118 -11.00 4.68 -9.91
N ALA A 119 -11.48 3.88 -8.96
CA ALA A 119 -12.11 4.33 -7.72
C ALA A 119 -11.14 4.37 -6.51
N LEU A 120 -10.00 3.66 -6.58
CA LEU A 120 -9.06 3.48 -5.47
C LEU A 120 -7.62 3.95 -5.80
N THR A 121 -7.48 4.90 -6.73
CA THR A 121 -6.21 5.57 -6.97
C THR A 121 -5.86 6.51 -5.82
N CYS A 122 -4.67 6.33 -5.26
CA CYS A 122 -3.95 7.26 -4.38
C CYS A 122 -4.76 7.97 -3.28
N CYS A 123 -5.42 7.21 -2.39
CA CYS A 123 -5.63 7.75 -1.04
C CYS A 123 -4.25 7.94 -0.41
N SER A 124 -3.83 9.19 -0.24
CA SER A 124 -2.76 9.56 0.69
C SER A 124 -3.00 8.80 2.00
N VAL A 125 -1.96 8.18 2.54
CA VAL A 125 -2.03 7.57 3.87
C VAL A 125 -2.14 8.73 4.87
N LEU A 126 -3.33 8.94 5.43
CA LEU A 126 -3.65 10.01 6.38
C LEU A 126 -4.14 9.34 7.67
N PHE A 127 -3.42 9.54 8.77
CA PHE A 127 -3.91 9.14 10.10
C PHE A 127 -3.92 10.34 11.05
N SER A 128 -5.11 10.53 11.62
CA SER A 128 -5.38 11.43 12.74
C SER A 128 -4.70 10.92 13.99
N LYS A 129 -4.01 11.81 14.72
CA LYS A 129 -3.58 11.54 16.09
C LYS A 129 -4.79 11.75 17.00
N ASN A 130 -5.29 10.68 17.61
CA ASN A 130 -6.17 10.82 18.77
C ASN A 130 -5.33 11.44 19.90
N ASN A 131 -5.46 12.75 20.08
CA ASN A 131 -5.13 13.39 21.34
C ASN A 131 -6.29 13.13 22.30
N ASN A 132 -6.15 12.12 23.15
CA ASN A 132 -6.89 12.05 24.40
C ASN A 132 -5.88 11.77 25.52
N ILE A 133 -5.70 12.82 26.33
CA ILE A 133 -5.30 12.90 27.75
C ILE A 133 -4.43 11.76 28.29
#